data_AF-A0A2V5SE37-F1
#
_entry.id   AF-A0A2V5SE37-F1
#
_cell.length_a   1.000
_cell.length_b   1.000
_cell.length_c   1.000
_cell.angle_alpha   90.00
_cell.angle_beta   90.00
_cell.angle_gamma   90.00
#
_symmetry.space_group_name_H-M   'P 1'
#
loop_
_entity.id
_entity.type
_entity.pdbx_description
1 polymer ?
#
loop_
_entity_poly.entity_id
_entity_poly.type
_entity_poly.pdbx_seq_one_letter_code
_entity_poly.pdbx_strand_id
1 'polypeptide(L)'
;MAYLNQFLQTVVKEGASDLHIGQGQPPKMRRNGDMMAMRQEPVLRDEAILMLSEVAGPENWKFFEERGDLDFAYEMDEKSRFRCNYLKQTNGYGAVFRLIPTAIASLEDLGIPPVV
;
A
#
# COMPACT_ATOMS: atom_id res chain seq x y z
N MET A 1 9.18 3.71 -13.91
CA MET A 1 8.13 3.33 -12.93
C MET A 1 8.84 2.84 -11.68
N ALA A 2 8.31 3.16 -10.49
CA ALA A 2 8.89 2.70 -9.24
C ALA A 2 8.82 1.16 -9.16
N TYR A 3 9.82 0.53 -8.53
CA TYR A 3 9.89 -0.93 -8.40
C TYR A 3 8.69 -1.50 -7.61
N LEU A 4 8.18 -0.76 -6.62
CA LEU A 4 6.98 -1.14 -5.86
C LEU A 4 5.73 -1.33 -6.76
N ASN A 5 5.64 -0.63 -7.90
CA ASN A 5 4.42 -0.61 -8.71
C ASN A 5 4.02 -1.99 -9.23
N GLN A 6 4.96 -2.93 -9.40
CA GLN A 6 4.61 -4.31 -9.79
C GLN A 6 3.74 -5.02 -8.73
N PHE A 7 3.95 -4.71 -7.45
CA PHE A 7 3.16 -5.26 -6.34
C PHE A 7 1.79 -4.57 -6.30
N LEU A 8 1.75 -3.24 -6.47
CA LEU A 8 0.51 -2.47 -6.52
C LEU A 8 -0.38 -2.91 -7.71
N GLN A 9 0.21 -3.15 -8.88
CA GLN A 9 -0.50 -3.70 -10.04
C GLN A 9 -1.11 -5.07 -9.75
N THR A 10 -0.39 -5.92 -9.01
CA THR A 10 -0.91 -7.23 -8.60
C THR A 10 -2.07 -7.07 -7.61
N VAL A 11 -1.98 -6.12 -6.66
CA VAL A 11 -3.09 -5.80 -5.74
C VAL A 11 -4.35 -5.42 -6.51
N VAL A 12 -4.24 -4.53 -7.50
CA VAL A 12 -5.35 -4.13 -8.36
C VAL A 12 -5.89 -5.33 -9.16
N LYS A 13 -5.00 -6.09 -9.81
CA LYS A 13 -5.36 -7.25 -10.64
C LYS A 13 -6.11 -8.34 -9.86
N GLU A 14 -5.70 -8.60 -8.63
CA GLU A 14 -6.28 -9.64 -7.77
C GLU A 14 -7.51 -9.16 -6.97
N GLY A 15 -7.91 -7.89 -7.12
CA GLY A 15 -9.01 -7.31 -6.35
C GLY A 15 -8.73 -7.24 -4.84
N ALA A 16 -7.45 -7.07 -4.48
CA ALA A 16 -7.03 -6.92 -3.09
C ALA A 16 -7.22 -5.48 -2.60
N SER A 17 -7.46 -5.32 -1.29
CA SER A 17 -7.72 -4.01 -0.67
C SER A 17 -6.46 -3.28 -0.25
N ASP A 18 -5.44 -4.01 0.19
CA ASP A 18 -4.22 -3.42 0.76
C ASP A 18 -2.96 -4.19 0.30
N LEU A 19 -1.85 -3.48 0.08
CA LEU A 19 -0.49 -4.02 0.06
C LEU A 19 0.18 -3.72 1.40
N HIS A 20 0.83 -4.73 1.99
CA HIS A 20 1.60 -4.64 3.21
C HIS A 20 3.06 -4.96 2.91
N ILE A 21 3.94 -3.99 3.17
CA ILE A 21 5.39 -4.14 3.11
C ILE A 21 5.93 -4.06 4.54
N GLY A 22 6.78 -5.01 4.90
CA GLY A 22 7.48 -5.00 6.18
C GLY A 22 8.87 -5.60 6.01
N GLN A 23 9.89 -4.87 6.45
CA GLN A 23 11.26 -5.37 6.45
C GLN A 23 11.36 -6.67 7.25
N GLY A 24 12.06 -7.67 6.69
CA GLY A 24 12.20 -9.00 7.25
C GLY A 24 10.95 -9.87 7.11
N GLN A 25 9.94 -9.43 6.36
CA GLN A 25 8.71 -10.18 6.07
C GLN A 25 8.47 -10.25 4.56
N PRO A 26 7.82 -11.31 4.06
CA PRO A 26 7.39 -11.33 2.67
C PRO A 26 6.39 -10.19 2.42
N PRO A 27 6.36 -9.61 1.21
CA PRO A 27 5.31 -8.68 0.82
C PRO A 27 3.97 -9.42 0.79
N LYS A 28 2.93 -8.81 1.36
CA LYS A 28 1.60 -9.42 1.51
C LYS A 28 0.52 -8.52 0.94
N MET A 29 -0.50 -9.10 0.35
CA MET A 29 -1.72 -8.39 0.00
C MET A 29 -2.87 -8.84 0.90
N ARG A 30 -3.83 -7.94 1.17
CA ARG A 30 -5.09 -8.28 1.82
C ARG A 30 -6.16 -8.48 0.77
N ARG A 31 -6.72 -9.68 0.67
CA ARG A 31 -7.82 -9.98 -0.27
C ARG A 31 -8.97 -10.58 0.51
N ASN A 32 -10.16 -9.97 0.40
CA ASN A 32 -11.36 -10.42 1.10
C ASN A 32 -11.17 -10.59 2.63
N GLY A 33 -10.32 -9.74 3.23
CA GLY A 33 -9.99 -9.78 4.66
C GLY A 33 -8.74 -10.59 5.00
N ASP A 34 -8.38 -11.56 4.17
CA ASP A 34 -7.26 -12.48 4.41
C ASP A 34 -5.92 -11.92 3.93
N MET A 35 -4.85 -12.24 4.68
CA MET A 35 -3.48 -11.85 4.36
C MET A 35 -2.80 -12.94 3.53
N MET A 36 -2.41 -12.61 2.30
CA MET A 36 -1.77 -13.54 1.35
C MET A 36 -0.38 -13.05 0.97
N ALA A 37 0.65 -13.90 1.09
CA ALA A 37 2.00 -13.57 0.65
C ALA A 37 2.09 -13.55 -0.87
N MET A 38 2.74 -12.52 -1.43
CA MET A 38 2.91 -12.36 -2.89
C MET A 38 4.15 -13.11 -3.42
N ARG A 39 5.11 -13.34 -2.53
CA ARG A 39 6.26 -14.24 -2.71
C ARG A 39 6.71 -14.74 -1.34
N GLN A 40 7.66 -15.68 -1.28
CA GLN A 40 8.16 -16.22 -0.01
C GLN A 40 9.35 -15.44 0.55
N GLU A 41 10.12 -14.79 -0.32
CA GLU A 41 11.34 -14.09 0.06
C GLU A 41 11.01 -12.82 0.84
N PRO A 42 11.64 -12.62 2.02
CA PRO A 42 11.41 -11.45 2.83
C PRO A 42 11.93 -10.19 2.14
N VAL A 43 11.25 -9.08 2.36
CA VAL A 43 11.72 -7.75 1.95
C VAL A 43 12.94 -7.40 2.80
N LEU A 44 14.09 -7.22 2.16
CA LEU A 44 15.31 -6.78 2.83
C LEU A 44 15.31 -5.27 3.03
N ARG A 45 16.21 -4.77 3.90
CA ARG A 45 16.30 -3.34 4.23
C ARG A 45 16.48 -2.48 2.97
N ASP A 46 17.41 -2.84 2.10
CA ASP A 46 17.73 -2.04 0.91
C ASP A 46 16.57 -2.07 -0.09
N GLU A 47 15.87 -3.20 -0.20
CA GLU A 47 14.67 -3.30 -1.04
C GLU A 47 13.52 -2.46 -0.47
N ALA A 48 13.33 -2.45 0.86
CA ALA A 48 12.35 -1.59 1.50
C ALA A 48 12.67 -0.11 1.27
N ILE A 49 13.93 0.30 1.43
CA ILE A 49 14.36 1.68 1.15
C ILE A 49 14.05 2.03 -0.30
N LEU A 50 14.47 1.19 -1.26
CA LEU A 50 14.19 1.40 -2.68
C LEU A 50 12.69 1.58 -2.94
N MET A 51 11.87 0.62 -2.49
CA MET A 51 10.42 0.62 -2.71
C MET A 51 9.72 1.85 -2.12
N LEU A 52 10.05 2.23 -0.88
CA LEU A 52 9.34 3.27 -0.14
C LEU A 52 9.83 4.67 -0.54
N SER A 53 11.15 4.85 -0.72
CA SER A 53 11.72 6.16 -1.07
C SER A 53 11.32 6.62 -2.47
N GLU A 54 11.23 5.70 -3.45
CA GLU A 54 10.77 6.01 -4.80
C GLU A 54 9.33 6.52 -4.82
N VAL A 55 8.46 5.93 -3.99
CA VAL A 55 7.02 6.26 -3.95
C VAL A 55 6.74 7.51 -3.11
N ALA A 56 7.44 7.70 -2.00
CA ALA A 56 7.33 8.92 -1.20
C ALA A 56 7.89 10.15 -1.93
N GLY A 57 8.99 9.97 -2.68
CA GLY A 57 9.80 11.07 -3.17
C GLY A 57 10.72 11.65 -2.07
N PRO A 58 11.72 12.47 -2.45
CA PRO A 58 12.82 12.83 -1.56
C PRO A 58 12.40 13.61 -0.31
N GLU A 59 11.48 14.56 -0.43
CA GLU A 59 11.04 15.40 0.70
C GLU A 59 10.25 14.60 1.74
N ASN A 60 9.26 13.85 1.28
CA ASN A 60 8.46 12.98 2.13
C ASN A 60 9.29 11.84 2.73
N TRP A 61 10.23 11.26 1.98
CA TRP A 61 11.14 10.25 2.49
C TRP A 61 12.00 10.79 3.64
N LYS A 62 12.54 12.00 3.48
CA LYS A 62 13.28 12.67 4.56
C LYS A 62 12.40 12.89 5.79
N PHE A 63 11.17 13.36 5.60
CA PHE A 63 10.22 13.57 6.70
C PHE A 63 9.89 12.27 7.44
N PHE A 64 9.66 11.18 6.70
CA PHE A 64 9.45 9.84 7.26
C PHE A 64 10.68 9.36 8.03
N GLU A 65 11.89 9.58 7.51
CA GLU A 65 13.11 9.21 8.21
C GLU A 65 13.27 9.96 9.54
N GLU A 66 12.91 11.24 9.58
CA GLU A 66 13.03 12.06 10.79
C GLU A 66 11.95 11.75 11.83
N ARG A 67 10.70 11.52 11.41
CA ARG A 67 9.55 11.36 12.32
C ARG A 67 9.19 9.92 12.64
N GLY A 68 9.45 9.01 11.70
CA GLY A 68 9.13 7.59 11.82
C GLY A 68 7.73 7.20 11.32
N ASP A 69 6.92 8.16 10.89
CA ASP A 69 5.61 7.94 10.27
C ASP A 69 5.35 8.94 9.13
N LEU A 70 4.49 8.55 8.19
CA LEU A 70 4.05 9.41 7.09
C LEU A 70 2.75 8.88 6.46
N ASP A 71 1.74 9.74 6.34
CA ASP A 71 0.52 9.48 5.59
C ASP A 71 0.44 10.38 4.34
N PHE A 72 0.17 9.79 3.18
CA PHE A 72 0.03 10.52 1.91
C PHE A 72 -0.78 9.74 0.88
N ALA A 73 -1.18 10.43 -0.19
CA ALA A 73 -1.80 9.78 -1.36
C ALA A 73 -0.75 9.53 -2.44
N TYR A 74 -0.82 8.37 -3.09
CA TYR A 74 -0.01 8.02 -4.25
C TYR A 74 -0.90 7.65 -5.44
N GLU A 75 -0.65 8.25 -6.59
CA GLU A 75 -1.32 7.91 -7.84
C GLU A 75 -0.35 7.10 -8.70
N MET A 76 -0.68 5.82 -8.93
CA MET A 76 0.14 4.95 -9.78
C MET A 76 -0.17 5.17 -11.26
N ASP A 77 -1.46 5.37 -11.57
CA ASP A 77 -2.00 5.68 -12.88
C ASP A 77 -3.40 6.33 -12.73
N GLU A 78 -4.02 6.71 -13.85
CA GLU A 78 -5.33 7.39 -13.90
C GLU A 78 -6.48 6.62 -13.19
N LYS A 79 -6.31 5.30 -12.99
CA LYS A 79 -7.36 4.43 -12.43
C LYS A 79 -7.02 3.90 -11.05
N SER A 80 -5.79 4.09 -10.57
CA SER A 80 -5.26 3.42 -9.39
C SER A 80 -4.60 4.41 -8.45
N ARG A 81 -5.36 4.82 -7.43
CA ARG A 81 -4.90 5.67 -6.34
C ARG A 81 -4.78 4.88 -5.06
N PHE A 82 -3.81 5.23 -4.24
CA PHE A 82 -3.53 4.57 -2.97
C PHE A 82 -3.42 5.59 -1.84
N ARG A 83 -3.99 5.27 -0.69
CA ARG A 83 -3.62 5.91 0.57
C ARG A 83 -2.48 5.12 1.18
N CYS A 84 -1.35 5.79 1.36
CA CYS A 84 -0.12 5.20 1.87
C CYS A 84 0.07 5.62 3.32
N ASN A 85 0.40 4.65 4.18
CA ASN A 85 0.85 4.88 5.54
C ASN A 85 2.20 4.20 5.71
N TYR A 86 3.24 4.97 6.03
CA TYR A 86 4.58 4.46 6.32
C TYR A 86 4.82 4.51 7.82
N LEU A 87 5.54 3.52 8.33
CA LEU A 87 5.87 3.41 9.75
C LEU A 87 7.27 2.81 9.97
N LYS A 88 7.94 3.23 11.04
CA LYS A 88 9.09 2.53 11.62
C LYS A 88 8.57 1.56 12.68
N GLN A 89 8.89 0.28 12.51
CA GLN A 89 8.56 -0.80 13.44
C GLN A 89 9.86 -1.40 14.00
N THR A 90 9.74 -2.28 15.00
CA THR A 90 10.90 -2.92 15.67
C THR A 90 11.88 -3.57 14.69
N ASN A 91 11.38 -4.12 13.58
CA ASN A 91 12.18 -4.83 12.57
C ASN A 91 12.64 -3.94 11.40
N GLY A 92 12.44 -2.62 11.48
CA GLY A 92 12.82 -1.66 10.45
C GLY A 92 11.62 -0.99 9.79
N TYR A 93 11.67 -0.81 8.47
CA TYR A 93 10.62 -0.10 7.75
C TYR A 93 9.36 -0.94 7.54
N GLY A 94 8.21 -0.28 7.53
CA GLY A 94 6.92 -0.83 7.17
C GLY A 94 6.07 0.17 6.39
N ALA A 95 5.21 -0.34 5.53
CA ALA A 95 4.25 0.49 4.80
C ALA A 95 2.98 -0.30 4.48
N VAL A 96 1.86 0.40 4.45
CA VAL A 96 0.56 -0.11 3.99
C VAL A 96 0.03 0.80 2.89
N PHE A 97 -0.38 0.22 1.77
CA PHE A 97 -0.96 0.91 0.64
C PHE A 97 -2.39 0.41 0.46
N ARG A 98 -3.38 1.24 0.77
CA ARG A 98 -4.78 0.92 0.56
C ARG A 98 -5.25 1.43 -0.79
N LEU A 99 -5.79 0.54 -1.61
CA LEU A 99 -6.42 0.94 -2.87
C LEU A 99 -7.64 1.83 -2.60
N ILE A 100 -7.70 2.98 -3.26
CA ILE A 100 -8.82 3.91 -3.23
C ILE A 100 -9.58 3.75 -4.54
N PRO A 101 -10.82 3.22 -4.51
CA PRO A 101 -11.65 3.11 -5.71
C PRO A 101 -11.86 4.47 -6.36
N THR A 102 -11.77 4.51 -7.70
CA THR A 102 -12.10 5.72 -8.47
C THR A 102 -13.59 5.92 -8.63
N ALA A 103 -14.36 4.83 -8.70
CA ALA A 103 -15.81 4.86 -8.67
C ALA A 103 -16.32 4.92 -7.21
N ILE A 104 -17.11 5.94 -6.91
CA ILE A 104 -17.84 6.02 -5.63
C ILE A 104 -19.01 5.04 -5.71
N ALA A 105 -19.09 4.12 -4.76
CA ALA A 105 -20.17 3.15 -4.67
C ALA A 105 -21.52 3.86 -4.42
N SER A 106 -22.57 3.39 -5.10
CA SER A 106 -23.94 3.83 -4.81
C SER A 106 -24.43 3.27 -3.46
N LEU A 107 -25.56 3.78 -2.96
CA LEU A 107 -26.15 3.24 -1.73
C LEU A 107 -26.59 1.78 -1.93
N GLU A 108 -27.06 1.47 -3.13
CA GLU A 108 -27.47 0.14 -3.56
C GLU A 108 -26.27 -0.83 -3.59
N ASP A 109 -25.12 -0.40 -4.12
CA ASP A 109 -23.88 -1.19 -4.12
C ASP A 109 -23.40 -1.51 -2.70
N LEU A 110 -23.64 -0.59 -1.77
CA LEU A 110 -23.32 -0.76 -0.35
C LEU A 110 -24.34 -1.60 0.42
N GLY A 111 -25.43 -2.03 -0.22
CA GLY A 111 -26.51 -2.78 0.42
C GLY A 111 -27.29 -1.96 1.46
N ILE A 112 -27.25 -0.62 1.36
CA ILE A 112 -27.95 0.26 2.28
C ILE A 112 -29.44 0.23 1.92
N PRO A 113 -30.34 -0.12 2.85
CA PRO A 113 -31.76 -0.16 2.56
C PRO A 113 -32.30 1.24 2.28
N PRO A 114 -33.28 1.39 1.37
CA PRO A 114 -33.99 2.65 1.22
C PRO A 114 -34.65 3.01 2.55
N VAL A 115 -34.60 4.28 2.92
CA VAL A 115 -35.28 4.78 4.12
C VAL A 115 -36.79 4.55 3.97
N VAL A 116 -37.41 3.98 5.01
CA VAL A 116 -38.88 3.84 5.15
C VAL A 116 -39.44 5.00 5.94
#